data_AF-A0A2G5X408-F1
#
_entry.id   AF-A0A2G5X408-F1
#
_cell.length_a   1.000
_cell.length_b   1.000
_cell.length_c   1.000
_cell.angle_alpha   90.00
_cell.angle_beta   90.00
_cell.angle_gamma   90.00
#
_symmetry.space_group_name_H-M   'P 1'
#
loop_
_entity.id
_entity.type
_entity.pdbx_description
1 polymer ?
#
loop_
_entity_poly.entity_id
_entity_poly.type
_entity_poly.pdbx_seq_one_letter_code
_entity_poly.pdbx_strand_id
1 'polypeptide(L)'
;MKKKVAVASIALALVLGACNNADETNENHPETSEAAPGNGAIDHGVDDKKVGFSMSGDQVEEATDVPKEDKDEILAAFERYIETLNNQDVEGYLATLSTEGYDLEEERQAMEEMLENTTMKRETDNETIVKYSKDSAQVFSTLKTTFTDSETGVENAPEGRQVTVLTKEDGTWKVFSIHFIGDEPGKE
;
A
#
# COMPACT_ATOMS: atom_id res chain seq x y z
N MET A 1 36.66 -66.24 -13.43
CA MET A 1 37.80 -66.33 -12.50
C MET A 1 38.19 -64.92 -12.06
N LYS A 2 38.45 -64.75 -10.76
CA LYS A 2 39.37 -63.77 -10.13
C LYS A 2 39.08 -62.27 -10.40
N LYS A 3 38.42 -61.56 -9.48
CA LYS A 3 38.97 -60.90 -8.27
C LYS A 3 40.05 -59.83 -8.55
N LYS A 4 39.65 -58.59 -8.19
CA LYS A 4 40.36 -57.63 -7.31
C LYS A 4 41.31 -56.57 -7.92
N VAL A 5 41.38 -55.49 -7.12
CA VAL A 5 42.47 -54.51 -6.89
C VAL A 5 42.41 -53.31 -7.85
N ALA A 6 41.99 -52.09 -7.46
CA ALA A 6 42.36 -51.17 -6.36
C ALA A 6 43.57 -50.26 -6.69
N VAL A 7 43.56 -49.08 -6.05
CA VAL A 7 44.64 -48.07 -5.91
C VAL A 7 44.72 -47.12 -7.13
N ALA A 8 44.77 -45.79 -7.04
CA ALA A 8 45.53 -44.95 -6.12
C ALA A 8 44.95 -43.53 -5.99
N SER A 9 45.09 -42.99 -4.78
CA SER A 9 44.96 -41.58 -4.41
C SER A 9 45.95 -40.68 -5.16
N ILE A 10 45.50 -39.50 -5.57
CA ILE A 10 46.38 -38.34 -5.78
C ILE A 10 45.79 -37.19 -4.97
N ALA A 11 46.43 -36.94 -3.83
CA ALA A 11 46.26 -35.72 -3.06
C ALA A 11 46.85 -34.57 -3.87
N LEU A 12 46.02 -33.62 -4.29
CA LEU A 12 46.48 -32.37 -4.89
C LEU A 12 46.61 -31.34 -3.78
N ALA A 13 47.86 -31.10 -3.38
CA ALA A 13 48.23 -30.02 -2.48
C ALA A 13 47.98 -28.67 -3.18
N LEU A 14 47.05 -27.88 -2.64
CA LEU A 14 46.89 -26.48 -3.03
C LEU A 14 47.88 -25.64 -2.22
N VAL A 15 48.80 -25.02 -2.95
CA VAL A 15 49.77 -24.06 -2.45
C VAL A 15 49.03 -22.80 -2.00
N LEU A 16 49.24 -22.41 -0.74
CA LEU A 16 48.80 -21.14 -0.17
C LEU A 16 49.57 -20.01 -0.84
N GLY A 17 48.93 -19.32 -1.78
CA GLY A 17 49.35 -18.02 -2.30
C GLY A 17 49.03 -16.92 -1.29
N ALA A 18 50.06 -16.15 -0.95
CA ALA A 18 50.07 -15.16 0.11
C ALA A 18 49.08 -13.99 -0.11
N CYS A 19 48.54 -13.52 1.01
CA CYS A 19 47.77 -12.30 1.16
C CYS A 19 48.53 -11.06 0.64
N ASN A 20 47.86 -10.25 -0.16
CA ASN A 20 48.10 -8.81 -0.24
C ASN A 20 46.83 -8.11 0.26
N ASN A 21 46.98 -7.25 1.25
CA ASN A 21 45.89 -6.51 1.89
C ASN A 21 45.31 -5.46 0.94
N ALA A 22 43.98 -5.47 0.81
CA ALA A 22 43.10 -4.31 1.03
C ALA A 22 41.65 -4.84 0.99
N ASP A 23 40.87 -4.47 2.01
CA ASP A 23 39.39 -4.55 2.11
C ASP A 23 38.70 -4.48 0.73
N GLU A 24 37.65 -5.23 0.42
CA GLU A 24 36.35 -5.14 1.08
C GLU A 24 35.59 -6.49 1.14
N THR A 25 34.74 -6.61 2.16
CA THR A 25 34.12 -7.81 2.68
C THR A 25 33.15 -8.48 1.71
N ASN A 26 33.46 -9.73 1.34
CA ASN A 26 32.50 -10.73 0.90
C ASN A 26 31.87 -11.37 2.16
N GLU A 27 30.55 -11.55 2.20
CA GLU A 27 29.95 -12.90 2.29
C GLU A 27 28.42 -12.87 2.39
N ASN A 28 27.82 -13.59 1.43
CA ASN A 28 26.65 -14.43 1.57
C ASN A 28 25.29 -13.79 1.89
N HIS A 29 24.55 -13.61 0.81
CA HIS A 29 23.13 -13.94 0.68
C HIS A 29 22.77 -15.24 1.43
N PRO A 30 21.74 -15.19 2.28
CA PRO A 30 20.71 -16.22 2.27
C PRO A 30 19.40 -15.61 1.78
N GLU A 31 18.83 -16.29 0.79
CA GLU A 31 17.43 -16.25 0.39
C GLU A 31 16.52 -16.07 1.62
N THR A 32 15.95 -14.87 1.78
CA THR A 32 14.72 -14.69 2.58
C THR A 32 13.53 -14.89 1.64
N SER A 33 13.16 -16.14 1.46
CA SER A 33 11.76 -16.48 1.24
C SER A 33 10.96 -15.96 2.45
N GLU A 34 9.70 -15.59 2.20
CA GLU A 34 8.69 -15.02 3.12
C GLU A 34 8.82 -13.50 3.36
N ALA A 35 7.88 -12.64 2.95
CA ALA A 35 6.44 -12.84 2.96
C ALA A 35 5.78 -12.99 1.57
N ALA A 36 4.86 -13.95 1.50
CA ALA A 36 3.78 -13.97 0.53
C ALA A 36 3.03 -12.61 0.48
N PRO A 37 2.46 -12.22 -0.68
CA PRO A 37 1.70 -10.99 -0.80
C PRO A 37 0.44 -11.16 0.06
N GLY A 38 0.40 -10.44 1.17
CA GLY A 38 -0.63 -10.62 2.18
C GLY A 38 -0.77 -9.35 2.98
N ASN A 39 -1.10 -8.26 2.29
CA ASN A 39 -1.70 -7.04 2.81
C ASN A 39 -2.26 -6.30 1.60
N GLY A 40 -3.53 -6.55 1.27
CA GLY A 40 -4.24 -6.01 0.09
C GLY A 40 -4.47 -4.50 0.09
N ALA A 41 -3.63 -3.71 0.76
CA ALA A 41 -3.50 -2.30 0.42
C ALA A 41 -2.59 -2.23 -0.81
N ILE A 42 -3.02 -1.55 -1.86
CA ILE A 42 -2.01 -0.91 -2.70
C ILE A 42 -1.28 0.05 -1.76
N ASP A 43 -0.10 -0.37 -1.32
CA ASP A 43 0.75 0.36 -0.39
C ASP A 43 1.31 1.57 -1.14
N HIS A 44 0.55 2.66 -1.15
CA HIS A 44 1.02 3.95 -1.64
C HIS A 44 1.94 4.61 -0.62
N GLY A 45 2.89 3.84 -0.09
CA GLY A 45 3.79 4.19 0.99
C GLY A 45 4.35 5.60 0.82
N VAL A 46 4.03 6.47 1.77
CA VAL A 46 4.69 7.76 1.91
C VAL A 46 5.18 7.87 3.35
N ASP A 47 6.47 8.18 3.47
CA ASP A 47 7.20 8.49 4.70
C ASP A 47 6.31 9.22 5.72
N ASP A 48 6.05 8.57 6.86
CA ASP A 48 5.19 9.05 7.97
C ASP A 48 5.52 10.48 8.43
N LYS A 49 6.70 10.97 8.07
CA LYS A 49 7.23 12.30 8.42
C LYS A 49 6.72 13.45 7.55
N LYS A 50 5.99 13.20 6.46
CA LYS A 50 5.44 14.26 5.59
C LYS A 50 4.02 14.69 5.93
N VAL A 51 3.31 13.92 6.74
CA VAL A 51 1.95 14.25 7.21
C VAL A 51 2.03 14.74 8.64
N GLY A 52 1.65 15.99 8.89
CA GLY A 52 1.78 16.67 10.19
C GLY A 52 0.75 16.25 11.24
N PHE A 53 0.38 14.97 11.31
CA PHE A 53 -0.66 14.47 12.22
C PHE A 53 -0.09 13.41 13.17
N SER A 54 -0.50 13.49 14.43
CA SER A 54 -0.37 12.35 15.35
C SER A 54 -1.60 11.47 15.16
N MET A 55 -1.45 10.36 14.45
CA MET A 55 -2.45 9.28 14.36
C MET A 55 -2.44 8.41 15.64
N SER A 56 -1.97 8.94 16.77
CA SER A 56 -1.72 8.17 18.00
C SER A 56 -2.84 8.28 19.03
N GLY A 57 -3.94 8.98 18.70
CA GLY A 57 -5.12 9.09 19.56
C GLY A 57 -6.42 8.91 18.78
N ASP A 58 -7.48 8.53 19.48
CA ASP A 58 -8.82 8.29 18.91
C ASP A 58 -9.54 9.58 18.48
N GLN A 59 -8.96 10.74 18.78
CA GLN A 59 -9.58 12.03 18.53
C GLN A 59 -8.92 12.74 17.36
N VAL A 60 -9.74 13.01 16.36
CA VAL A 60 -9.37 13.75 15.16
C VAL A 60 -10.02 15.13 15.22
N GLU A 61 -9.23 16.19 14.99
CA GLU A 61 -9.72 17.57 14.97
C GLU A 61 -10.21 17.95 13.58
N GLU A 62 -11.46 18.40 13.47
CA GLU A 62 -12.04 18.91 12.23
C GLU A 62 -11.39 20.26 11.86
N ALA A 63 -11.09 20.43 10.57
CA ALA A 63 -10.61 21.69 10.02
C ALA A 63 -11.62 22.81 10.27
N THR A 64 -11.11 23.95 10.71
CA THR A 64 -11.92 25.16 10.87
C THR A 64 -12.03 25.92 9.55
N ASP A 65 -13.09 26.72 9.41
CA ASP A 65 -13.28 27.65 8.30
C ASP A 65 -13.34 27.03 6.89
N VAL A 66 -13.72 25.74 6.78
CA VAL A 66 -14.00 25.12 5.47
C VAL A 66 -15.30 25.72 4.90
N PRO A 67 -15.26 26.39 3.74
CA PRO A 67 -16.47 26.88 3.09
C PRO A 67 -17.44 25.72 2.84
N LYS A 68 -18.73 25.95 3.06
CA LYS A 68 -19.74 24.89 2.93
C LYS A 68 -19.69 24.20 1.56
N GLU A 69 -19.55 24.98 0.50
CA GLU A 69 -19.46 24.47 -0.87
C GLU A 69 -18.25 23.54 -1.05
N ASP A 70 -17.06 23.98 -0.62
CA ASP A 70 -15.87 23.14 -0.69
C ASP A 70 -16.00 21.89 0.20
N LYS A 71 -16.59 22.01 1.40
CA LYS A 71 -16.83 20.84 2.28
C LYS A 71 -17.71 19.80 1.58
N ASP A 72 -18.81 20.22 0.98
CA ASP A 72 -19.73 19.34 0.26
C ASP A 72 -19.04 18.70 -0.96
N GLU A 73 -18.25 19.48 -1.72
CA GLU A 73 -17.48 18.97 -2.87
C GLU A 73 -16.38 17.96 -2.48
N ILE A 74 -15.63 18.24 -1.40
CA ILE A 74 -14.54 17.38 -0.91
C ILE A 74 -15.10 16.03 -0.46
N LEU A 75 -16.18 16.04 0.33
CA LEU A 75 -16.80 14.81 0.82
C LEU A 75 -17.43 14.03 -0.33
N ALA A 76 -18.07 14.69 -1.31
CA ALA A 76 -18.59 14.02 -2.49
C ALA A 76 -17.49 13.38 -3.35
N ALA A 77 -16.32 14.03 -3.48
CA ALA A 77 -15.18 13.45 -4.19
C ALA A 77 -14.62 12.22 -3.46
N PHE A 78 -14.53 12.27 -2.14
CA PHE A 78 -14.15 11.12 -1.32
C PHE A 78 -15.16 9.97 -1.41
N GLU A 79 -16.46 10.26 -1.31
CA GLU A 79 -17.54 9.27 -1.46
C GLU A 79 -17.47 8.59 -2.84
N ARG A 80 -17.29 9.38 -3.91
CA ARG A 80 -17.14 8.85 -5.27
C ARG A 80 -15.93 7.92 -5.40
N TYR A 81 -14.80 8.28 -4.80
CA TYR A 81 -13.62 7.41 -4.74
C TYR A 81 -13.95 6.06 -4.10
N ILE A 82 -14.64 6.05 -2.95
CA ILE A 82 -15.05 4.81 -2.28
C ILE A 82 -16.08 4.03 -3.10
N GLU A 83 -17.07 4.70 -3.69
CA GLU A 83 -18.13 4.10 -4.49
C GLU A 83 -17.56 3.39 -5.73
N THR A 84 -16.63 4.02 -6.44
CA THR A 84 -16.00 3.43 -7.64
C THR A 84 -15.23 2.16 -7.31
N LEU A 85 -14.49 2.14 -6.19
CA LEU A 85 -13.82 0.93 -5.68
C LEU A 85 -14.82 -0.17 -5.32
N ASN A 86 -15.90 0.17 -4.61
CA ASN A 86 -16.94 -0.78 -4.21
C ASN A 86 -17.71 -1.37 -5.39
N ASN A 87 -17.87 -0.58 -6.45
CA ASN A 87 -18.50 -1.02 -7.70
C ASN A 87 -17.52 -1.73 -8.63
N GLN A 88 -16.23 -1.83 -8.26
CA GLN A 88 -15.16 -2.35 -9.11
C GLN A 88 -15.11 -1.64 -10.48
N ASP A 89 -15.46 -0.35 -10.50
CA ASP A 89 -15.47 0.49 -11.69
C ASP A 89 -14.07 1.07 -11.90
N VAL A 90 -13.25 0.37 -12.68
CA VAL A 90 -11.86 0.75 -12.97
C VAL A 90 -11.78 2.14 -13.60
N GLU A 91 -12.62 2.45 -14.57
CA GLU A 91 -12.62 3.79 -15.21
C GLU A 91 -13.07 4.88 -14.24
N GLY A 92 -14.10 4.59 -13.45
CA GLY A 92 -14.58 5.48 -12.40
C GLY A 92 -13.50 5.76 -11.36
N TYR A 93 -12.79 4.73 -10.90
CA TYR A 93 -11.68 4.82 -9.96
C TYR A 93 -10.57 5.72 -10.51
N LEU A 94 -10.08 5.44 -11.72
CA LEU A 94 -9.01 6.22 -12.35
C LEU A 94 -9.41 7.69 -12.54
N ALA A 95 -10.69 7.97 -12.83
CA ALA A 95 -11.18 9.34 -12.94
C ALA A 95 -11.18 10.11 -11.61
N THR A 96 -11.14 9.41 -10.46
CA THR A 96 -11.01 10.04 -9.14
C THR A 96 -9.57 10.40 -8.78
N LEU A 97 -8.57 9.86 -9.49
CA LEU A 97 -7.16 10.04 -9.19
C LEU A 97 -6.58 11.29 -9.86
N SER A 98 -5.71 11.98 -9.13
CA SER A 98 -4.89 13.08 -9.61
C SER A 98 -3.79 12.55 -10.53
N THR A 99 -3.61 13.18 -11.70
CA THR A 99 -2.49 12.87 -12.59
C THR A 99 -1.16 13.46 -12.09
N GLU A 100 -1.20 14.33 -11.08
CA GLU A 100 0.00 14.82 -10.39
C GLU A 100 0.48 13.86 -9.29
N GLY A 101 -0.43 13.04 -8.74
CA GLY A 101 -0.14 12.07 -7.68
C GLY A 101 0.10 10.65 -8.16
N TYR A 102 -0.48 10.27 -9.30
CA TYR A 102 -0.51 8.88 -9.77
C TYR A 102 -0.19 8.75 -11.26
N ASP A 103 0.44 7.62 -11.63
CA ASP A 103 0.48 7.15 -13.02
C ASP A 103 -0.78 6.30 -13.28
N LEU A 104 -1.69 6.82 -14.12
CA LEU A 104 -2.99 6.17 -14.33
C LEU A 104 -2.91 4.83 -15.06
N GLU A 105 -1.85 4.57 -15.83
CA GLU A 105 -1.69 3.29 -16.51
C GLU A 105 -1.18 2.22 -15.53
N GLU A 106 -0.24 2.59 -14.66
CA GLU A 106 0.21 1.71 -13.58
C GLU A 106 -0.95 1.38 -12.61
N GLU A 107 -1.74 2.38 -12.23
CA GLU A 107 -2.92 2.20 -11.38
C GLU A 107 -3.99 1.31 -12.03
N ARG A 108 -4.21 1.46 -13.34
CA ARG A 108 -5.12 0.61 -14.11
C ARG A 108 -4.67 -0.83 -14.03
N GLN A 109 -3.41 -1.09 -14.36
CA GLN A 109 -2.87 -2.45 -14.37
C GLN A 109 -2.97 -3.09 -12.99
N ALA A 110 -2.59 -2.37 -11.93
CA ALA A 110 -2.65 -2.88 -10.56
C ALA A 110 -4.10 -3.19 -10.12
N MET A 111 -5.05 -2.33 -10.45
CA MET A 111 -6.47 -2.55 -10.14
C MET A 111 -7.03 -3.74 -10.93
N GLU A 112 -6.77 -3.82 -12.23
CA GLU A 112 -7.25 -4.92 -13.07
C GLU A 112 -6.68 -6.27 -12.59
N GLU A 113 -5.37 -6.33 -12.27
CA GLU A 113 -4.71 -7.54 -11.74
C GLU A 113 -5.31 -7.97 -10.40
N MET A 114 -5.53 -7.05 -9.47
CA MET A 114 -6.19 -7.35 -8.19
C MET A 114 -7.59 -7.93 -8.40
N LEU A 115 -8.37 -7.33 -9.32
CA LEU A 115 -9.76 -7.69 -9.56
C LEU A 115 -9.93 -9.00 -10.37
N GLU A 116 -8.87 -9.58 -10.93
CA GLU A 116 -8.94 -10.87 -11.63
C GLU A 116 -9.51 -11.97 -10.75
N ASN A 117 -9.08 -12.01 -9.48
CA ASN A 117 -9.42 -13.08 -8.54
C ASN A 117 -9.93 -12.56 -7.19
N THR A 118 -10.06 -11.24 -7.02
CA THR A 118 -10.50 -10.65 -5.76
C THR A 118 -11.64 -9.67 -5.99
N THR A 119 -12.67 -9.72 -5.16
CA THR A 119 -13.65 -8.64 -5.04
C THR A 119 -13.36 -7.83 -3.78
N MET A 120 -13.70 -6.54 -3.80
CA MET A 120 -13.46 -5.67 -2.66
C MET A 120 -14.70 -4.87 -2.28
N LYS A 121 -14.85 -4.65 -0.98
CA LYS A 121 -15.86 -3.74 -0.43
C LYS A 121 -15.27 -2.94 0.73
N ARG A 122 -15.36 -1.63 0.65
CA ARG A 122 -14.93 -0.65 1.64
C ARG A 122 -16.15 -0.06 2.34
N GLU A 123 -16.08 -0.02 3.66
CA GLU A 123 -17.04 0.62 4.54
C GLU A 123 -16.29 1.70 5.32
N THR A 124 -16.70 2.95 5.17
CA THR A 124 -16.11 4.11 5.83
C THR A 124 -16.94 4.54 7.04
N ASP A 125 -16.26 5.07 8.06
CA ASP A 125 -16.87 5.77 9.18
C ASP A 125 -15.96 6.94 9.60
N ASN A 126 -16.49 7.85 10.41
CA ASN A 126 -15.79 9.00 10.98
C ASN A 126 -15.12 9.92 9.94
N GLU A 127 -15.79 10.12 8.80
CA GLU A 127 -15.33 10.96 7.69
C GLU A 127 -15.21 12.42 8.12
N THR A 128 -13.98 12.90 8.29
CA THR A 128 -13.68 14.21 8.86
C THR A 128 -12.66 14.94 8.00
N ILE A 129 -12.95 16.16 7.56
CA ILE A 129 -11.93 17.02 6.93
C ILE A 129 -11.01 17.52 8.04
N VAL A 130 -9.76 17.09 8.06
CA VAL A 130 -8.78 17.41 9.13
C VAL A 130 -7.85 18.55 8.75
N LYS A 131 -7.78 18.84 7.45
CA LYS A 131 -7.01 19.96 6.93
C LYS A 131 -7.64 20.46 5.64
N TYR A 132 -7.67 21.76 5.50
CA TYR A 132 -8.21 22.41 4.33
C TYR A 132 -7.38 23.62 3.93
N SER A 133 -7.31 23.82 2.62
CA SER A 133 -6.83 24.98 1.90
C SER A 133 -7.61 25.06 0.59
N LYS A 134 -7.52 26.20 -0.10
CA LYS A 134 -8.27 26.42 -1.34
C LYS A 134 -8.10 25.31 -2.40
N ASP A 135 -6.89 24.77 -2.50
CA ASP A 135 -6.53 23.82 -3.57
C ASP A 135 -6.15 22.43 -3.03
N SER A 136 -6.20 22.21 -1.71
CA SER A 136 -5.87 20.92 -1.08
C SER A 136 -6.67 20.67 0.19
N ALA A 137 -7.13 19.44 0.39
CA ALA A 137 -7.85 18.99 1.57
C ALA A 137 -7.34 17.62 2.03
N GLN A 138 -7.60 17.28 3.28
CA GLN A 138 -7.31 15.96 3.84
C GLN A 138 -8.53 15.45 4.57
N VAL A 139 -8.98 14.27 4.17
CA VAL A 139 -10.12 13.57 4.77
C VAL A 139 -9.60 12.39 5.58
N PHE A 140 -9.81 12.44 6.87
CA PHE A 140 -9.65 11.28 7.75
C PHE A 140 -10.89 10.40 7.68
N SER A 141 -10.70 9.09 7.73
CA SER A 141 -11.77 8.11 7.91
C SER A 141 -11.22 6.86 8.59
N THR A 142 -12.08 6.13 9.29
CA THR A 142 -11.85 4.72 9.63
C THR A 142 -12.43 3.86 8.51
N LEU A 143 -11.70 2.84 8.09
CA LEU A 143 -12.13 1.93 7.04
C LEU A 143 -12.12 0.49 7.53
N LYS A 144 -13.15 -0.23 7.12
CA LYS A 144 -13.13 -1.68 6.98
C LYS A 144 -13.10 -2.03 5.51
N THR A 145 -12.10 -2.78 5.07
CA THR A 145 -12.02 -3.26 3.69
C THR A 145 -12.17 -4.78 3.69
N THR A 146 -13.24 -5.30 3.11
CA THR A 146 -13.45 -6.72 2.91
C THR A 146 -12.96 -7.12 1.53
N PHE A 147 -11.93 -7.97 1.49
CA PHE A 147 -11.47 -8.66 0.30
C PHE A 147 -12.06 -10.06 0.28
N THR A 148 -12.59 -10.49 -0.86
CA THR A 148 -13.11 -11.85 -1.05
C THR A 148 -12.42 -12.48 -2.24
N ASP A 149 -11.75 -13.60 -2.01
CA ASP A 149 -11.20 -14.42 -3.08
C ASP A 149 -12.34 -15.04 -3.89
N SER A 150 -12.38 -14.77 -5.18
CA SER A 150 -13.49 -15.13 -6.08
C SER A 150 -13.56 -16.63 -6.36
N GLU A 151 -12.46 -17.37 -6.23
CA GLU A 151 -12.43 -18.81 -6.48
C GLU A 151 -12.90 -19.62 -5.26
N THR A 152 -12.43 -19.23 -4.09
CA THR A 152 -12.59 -19.97 -2.83
C THR A 152 -13.68 -19.38 -1.94
N GLY A 153 -14.04 -18.12 -2.13
CA GLY A 153 -14.96 -17.37 -1.27
C GLY A 153 -14.38 -17.01 0.10
N VAL A 154 -13.05 -17.16 0.30
CA VAL A 154 -12.40 -16.79 1.55
C VAL A 154 -12.38 -15.27 1.69
N GLU A 155 -12.79 -14.78 2.85
CA GLU A 155 -12.82 -13.36 3.17
C GLU A 155 -11.69 -12.96 4.12
N ASN A 156 -11.13 -11.77 3.89
CA ASN A 156 -10.25 -11.06 4.81
C ASN A 156 -10.75 -9.62 4.95
N ALA A 157 -10.94 -9.14 6.17
CA ALA A 157 -11.57 -7.84 6.43
C ALA A 157 -10.72 -6.96 7.36
N PRO A 158 -9.54 -6.47 6.91
CA PRO A 158 -8.74 -5.54 7.69
C PRO A 158 -9.49 -4.25 8.00
N GLU A 159 -9.26 -3.77 9.21
CA GLU A 159 -9.74 -2.48 9.71
C GLU A 159 -8.53 -1.56 9.93
N GLY A 160 -8.74 -0.26 9.76
CA GLY A 160 -7.68 0.72 9.99
C GLY A 160 -8.14 2.14 9.75
N ARG A 161 -7.17 3.05 9.79
CA ARG A 161 -7.37 4.49 9.65
C ARG A 161 -6.71 4.98 8.38
N GLN A 162 -7.41 5.83 7.63
CA GLN A 162 -6.92 6.40 6.38
C GLN A 162 -7.01 7.93 6.40
N VAL A 163 -5.96 8.56 5.89
CA VAL A 163 -6.03 9.96 5.44
C VAL A 163 -5.92 9.98 3.93
N THR A 164 -6.99 10.43 3.28
CA THR A 164 -7.01 10.70 1.84
C THR A 164 -6.69 12.16 1.62
N VAL A 165 -5.60 12.43 0.92
CA VAL A 165 -5.23 13.79 0.50
C VAL A 165 -5.88 14.06 -0.85
N LEU A 166 -6.66 15.12 -0.93
CA LEU A 166 -7.27 15.60 -2.16
C LEU A 166 -6.59 16.89 -2.62
N THR A 167 -6.48 17.04 -3.95
CA THR A 167 -6.02 18.25 -4.62
C THR A 167 -7.08 18.71 -5.62
N LYS A 168 -7.23 20.02 -5.83
CA LYS A 168 -8.20 20.58 -6.77
C LYS A 168 -7.53 20.75 -8.14
N GLU A 169 -7.83 19.85 -9.07
CA GLU A 169 -7.35 19.88 -10.47
C GLU A 169 -8.48 20.34 -11.38
N ASP A 170 -8.25 21.40 -12.17
CA ASP A 170 -9.25 21.94 -13.11
C ASP A 170 -10.63 22.18 -12.48
N GLY A 171 -10.64 22.58 -11.20
CA GLY A 171 -11.85 22.84 -10.42
C GLY A 171 -12.52 21.60 -9.82
N THR A 172 -11.95 20.41 -10.01
CA THR A 172 -12.47 19.14 -9.48
C THR A 172 -11.52 18.59 -8.41
N TRP A 173 -12.06 18.15 -7.27
CA TRP A 173 -11.26 17.47 -6.25
C TRP A 173 -10.91 16.05 -6.67
N LYS A 174 -9.63 15.70 -6.58
CA LYS A 174 -9.11 14.38 -6.91
C LYS A 174 -8.17 13.87 -5.84
N VAL A 175 -8.12 12.54 -5.70
CA VAL A 175 -7.22 11.86 -4.77
C VAL A 175 -5.78 12.03 -5.25
N PHE A 176 -4.96 12.66 -4.42
CA PHE A 176 -3.54 12.94 -4.69
C PHE A 176 -2.62 11.95 -3.98
N SER A 177 -2.96 11.54 -2.76
CA SER A 177 -2.25 10.49 -2.03
C SER A 177 -3.14 9.86 -0.98
N ILE A 178 -2.79 8.65 -0.56
CA ILE A 178 -3.47 7.89 0.48
C ILE A 178 -2.45 7.47 1.51
N HIS A 179 -2.78 7.67 2.78
CA HIS A 179 -2.00 7.16 3.91
C HIS A 179 -2.88 6.26 4.74
N PHE A 180 -2.55 4.97 4.82
CA PHE A 180 -3.30 3.98 5.58
C PHE A 180 -2.45 3.45 6.73
N ILE A 181 -3.06 3.36 7.92
CA ILE A 181 -2.48 2.71 9.09
C ILE A 181 -3.47 1.60 9.47
N GLY A 182 -3.08 0.36 9.23
CA GLY A 182 -3.85 -0.80 9.70
C GLY A 182 -3.84 -0.85 11.22
N ASP A 183 -4.97 -1.21 11.81
CA ASP A 183 -5.00 -1.49 13.23
C ASP A 183 -4.28 -2.81 13.48
N GLU A 184 -3.32 -2.82 14.41
CA GLU A 184 -2.67 -4.08 14.79
C GLU A 184 -3.74 -5.01 15.37
N PRO A 185 -3.79 -6.30 14.98
CA PRO A 185 -4.68 -7.25 15.61
C PRO A 185 -4.35 -7.25 17.11
N GLY A 186 -5.31 -6.77 17.91
CA GLY A 186 -5.15 -6.63 19.34
C GLY A 186 -4.63 -7.94 19.91
N LYS A 187 -3.50 -7.90 20.60
CA LYS A 187 -3.12 -8.98 21.51
C LYS A 187 -4.14 -8.95 22.65
N GLU A 188 -5.20 -9.73 22.51
CA GLU A 188 -6.08 -10.10 23.62
C GLU A 188 -5.29 -10.78 24.75
#